data_AF-A0A815HRP5-F1
#
_entry.id   AF-A0A815HRP5-F1
#
_cell.length_a   1.000
_cell.length_b   1.000
_cell.length_c   1.000
_cell.angle_alpha   90.00
_cell.angle_beta   90.00
_cell.angle_gamma   90.00
#
_symmetry.space_group_name_H-M   'P 1'
#
loop_
_entity.id
_entity.type
_entity.pdbx_description
1 polymer ?
#
loop_
_entity_poly.entity_id
_entity_poly.type
_entity_poly.pdbx_seq_one_letter_code
_entity_poly.pdbx_strand_id
1 'polypeptide(L)'
;MKRCAEYQAWDYPYNCVLLTTGSMNPIHRSHINNLELVKKYLEQSSPQWNVLAGYLSPTHDAYVRGKLGKATIPGRDRCDLCELAIEEHERQTKTLHWLSVSRAEVEYRQGFVDFGPTTEALRQYLNSILLVSQRSLKNPVYVIYVCGLDHFNKCSDVRRLAREKYVKCAVIYRKECDEQNISKLDESSNIIYVPLDDDRKNLIDISSTEIRRRWEKSPHDISQFTYTSVVDRLKSMNFHFD
;
A
#
# COMPACT_ATOMS: atom_id res chain seq x y z
N MET A 1 16.50 8.81 31.34
CA MET A 1 15.35 9.16 30.49
C MET A 1 15.68 10.41 29.68
N LYS A 2 16.18 10.25 28.45
CA LYS A 2 16.34 11.40 27.53
C LYS A 2 15.04 11.54 26.73
N ARG A 3 14.44 12.74 26.81
CA ARG A 3 13.25 13.13 26.06
C ARG A 3 13.51 12.92 24.57
N CYS A 4 12.59 12.24 23.89
CA CYS A 4 12.50 12.30 22.43
C CYS A 4 12.33 13.77 22.06
N ALA A 5 13.31 14.35 21.36
CA ALA A 5 13.12 15.65 20.74
C ALA A 5 12.03 15.49 19.66
N GLU A 6 11.03 16.35 19.71
CA GLU A 6 10.02 16.47 18.66
C GLU A 6 10.69 17.01 17.41
N TYR A 7 11.22 16.11 16.56
CA TYR A 7 11.72 16.49 15.25
C TYR A 7 10.52 16.88 14.38
N GLN A 8 10.55 18.08 13.81
CA GLN A 8 9.57 18.45 12.79
C GLN A 8 9.92 17.70 11.49
N ALA A 9 8.94 17.43 10.64
CA ALA A 9 9.15 16.72 9.36
C ALA A 9 10.29 17.30 8.48
N TRP A 10 10.61 18.59 8.68
CA TRP A 10 11.65 19.34 7.98
C TRP A 10 13.09 19.00 8.40
N ASP A 11 13.28 18.37 9.57
CA ASP A 11 14.61 18.05 10.10
C ASP A 11 15.18 16.73 9.56
N TYR A 12 14.33 15.89 8.97
CA TYR A 12 14.74 14.60 8.42
C TYR A 12 15.41 14.74 7.06
N PRO A 13 16.56 14.07 6.82
CA PRO A 13 17.23 14.13 5.53
C PRO A 13 16.40 13.51 4.41
N TYR A 14 15.52 12.54 4.70
CA TYR A 14 14.66 11.91 3.70
C TYR A 14 13.20 11.87 4.14
N ASN A 15 12.35 12.50 3.35
CA ASN A 15 10.90 12.46 3.51
C ASN A 15 10.31 11.53 2.44
N CYS A 16 9.39 10.66 2.84
CA CYS A 16 8.74 9.74 1.90
C CYS A 16 7.24 9.60 2.12
N VAL A 17 6.57 9.18 1.06
CA VAL A 17 5.22 8.61 1.12
C VAL A 17 5.29 7.15 0.67
N LEU A 18 4.42 6.33 1.25
CA LEU A 18 4.27 4.94 0.85
C LEU A 18 3.09 4.81 -0.11
N LEU A 19 3.21 3.96 -1.12
CA LEU A 19 2.14 3.69 -2.08
C LEU A 19 2.01 2.19 -2.29
N THR A 20 0.79 1.67 -2.20
CA THR A 20 0.48 0.33 -2.71
C THR A 20 -0.67 0.40 -3.70
N THR A 21 -0.55 -0.36 -4.78
CA THR A 21 -1.57 -0.48 -5.83
C THR A 21 -2.16 -1.87 -5.81
N GLY A 22 -3.39 -2.03 -6.30
CA GLY A 22 -3.94 -3.37 -6.50
C GLY A 22 -5.41 -3.37 -6.83
N SER A 23 -5.95 -4.57 -7.05
CA SER A 23 -7.39 -4.73 -7.30
C SER A 23 -8.21 -4.26 -6.10
N MET A 24 -7.77 -4.53 -4.86
CA MET A 24 -8.50 -4.19 -3.63
C MET A 24 -9.97 -4.63 -3.71
N ASN A 25 -10.18 -5.90 -4.09
CA ASN A 25 -11.48 -6.46 -4.47
C ASN A 25 -11.84 -7.69 -3.62
N PRO A 26 -12.24 -7.51 -2.35
CA PRO A 26 -12.25 -6.25 -1.59
C PRO A 26 -10.89 -5.96 -0.92
N ILE A 27 -10.76 -4.79 -0.29
CA ILE A 27 -9.66 -4.51 0.64
C ILE A 27 -9.68 -5.47 1.85
N HIS A 28 -8.51 -5.67 2.45
CA HIS A 28 -8.29 -6.54 3.60
C HIS A 28 -7.06 -6.12 4.40
N ARG A 29 -6.90 -6.67 5.61
CA ARG A 29 -5.90 -6.24 6.59
C ARG A 29 -4.46 -6.27 6.06
N SER A 30 -4.09 -7.30 5.28
CA SER A 30 -2.75 -7.40 4.69
C SER A 30 -2.37 -6.18 3.83
N HIS A 31 -3.30 -5.51 3.14
CA HIS A 31 -2.99 -4.29 2.38
C HIS A 31 -2.51 -3.14 3.27
N ILE A 32 -3.22 -2.87 4.38
CA ILE A 32 -2.86 -1.79 5.33
C ILE A 32 -1.63 -2.20 6.15
N ASN A 33 -1.60 -3.44 6.65
CA ASN A 33 -0.48 -3.96 7.43
C ASN A 33 0.84 -3.86 6.65
N ASN A 34 0.83 -4.04 5.34
CA ASN A 34 2.03 -3.89 4.52
C ASN A 34 2.60 -2.46 4.57
N LEU A 35 1.75 -1.44 4.55
CA LEU A 35 2.17 -0.05 4.69
C LEU A 35 2.69 0.23 6.11
N GLU A 36 1.95 -0.21 7.14
CA GLU A 36 2.36 -0.09 8.55
C GLU A 36 3.73 -0.73 8.83
N LEU A 37 3.97 -1.91 8.26
CA LEU A 37 5.23 -2.63 8.41
C LEU A 37 6.40 -1.89 7.78
N VAL A 38 6.22 -1.36 6.57
CA VAL A 38 7.25 -0.57 5.90
C VAL A 38 7.51 0.72 6.68
N LYS A 39 6.46 1.37 7.20
CA LYS A 39 6.60 2.56 8.05
C LYS A 39 7.42 2.25 9.29
N LYS A 40 7.02 1.24 10.07
CA LYS A 40 7.76 0.78 11.27
C LYS A 40 9.22 0.47 10.93
N TYR A 41 9.46 -0.29 9.86
CA TYR A 41 10.81 -0.66 9.45
C TYR A 41 11.67 0.57 9.12
N LEU A 42 11.17 1.51 8.32
CA LEU A 42 11.92 2.70 7.94
C LEU A 42 12.25 3.57 9.15
N GLU A 43 11.27 3.83 10.02
CA GLU A 43 11.43 4.72 11.16
C GLU A 43 12.30 4.11 12.27
N GLN A 44 12.30 2.78 12.42
CA GLN A 44 13.12 2.09 13.44
C GLN A 44 14.52 1.75 12.93
N SER A 45 14.64 1.22 11.71
CA SER A 45 15.92 0.72 11.17
C SER A 45 16.74 1.80 10.47
N SER A 46 16.15 2.96 10.16
CA SER A 46 16.84 4.04 9.45
C SER A 46 16.29 5.40 9.87
N PRO A 47 16.73 5.95 11.02
CA PRO A 47 16.17 7.18 11.62
C PRO A 47 16.32 8.45 10.77
N GLN A 48 16.95 8.33 9.60
CA GLN A 48 17.05 9.33 8.56
C GLN A 48 15.77 9.47 7.71
N TRP A 49 14.84 8.53 7.78
CA TRP A 49 13.57 8.56 7.06
C TRP A 49 12.43 9.08 7.93
N ASN A 50 11.57 9.88 7.30
CA ASN A 50 10.29 10.32 7.84
C ASN A 50 9.17 9.92 6.89
N VAL A 51 8.25 9.09 7.37
CA VAL A 51 7.10 8.63 6.58
C VAL A 51 5.94 9.59 6.80
N LEU A 52 5.69 10.43 5.79
CA LEU A 52 4.69 11.50 5.83
C LEU A 52 3.26 10.98 5.66
N ALA A 53 3.05 10.01 4.77
CA ALA A 53 1.74 9.48 4.43
C ALA A 53 1.85 8.10 3.77
N GLY A 54 0.76 7.34 3.78
CA GLY A 54 0.58 6.10 3.04
C GLY A 54 -0.67 6.16 2.16
N TYR A 55 -0.55 5.70 0.92
CA TYR A 55 -1.64 5.71 -0.04
C TYR A 55 -2.02 4.29 -0.47
N LEU A 56 -3.30 3.97 -0.32
CA LEU A 56 -3.95 2.87 -1.01
C LEU A 56 -4.45 3.38 -2.35
N SER A 57 -4.01 2.78 -3.45
CA SER A 57 -4.46 3.17 -4.81
C SER A 57 -5.16 1.98 -5.48
N PRO A 58 -6.49 1.85 -5.32
CA PRO A 58 -7.27 0.90 -6.09
C PRO A 58 -7.03 1.10 -7.59
N THR A 59 -6.80 0.01 -8.31
CA THR A 59 -6.49 0.07 -9.75
C THR A 59 -7.73 0.32 -10.61
N HIS A 60 -7.56 0.71 -11.87
CA HIS A 60 -8.64 1.01 -12.81
C HIS A 60 -9.56 -0.19 -13.10
N ASP A 61 -10.86 0.07 -13.30
CA ASP A 61 -11.89 -0.97 -13.51
C ASP A 61 -11.64 -1.85 -14.72
N ALA A 62 -11.06 -1.32 -15.80
CA ALA A 62 -10.74 -2.10 -16.99
C ALA A 62 -9.81 -3.30 -16.67
N TYR A 63 -8.81 -3.09 -15.80
CA TYR A 63 -7.92 -4.17 -15.38
C TYR A 63 -8.62 -5.15 -14.44
N VAL A 64 -9.33 -4.65 -13.44
CA VAL A 64 -10.02 -5.52 -12.48
C VAL A 64 -11.09 -6.37 -13.18
N ARG A 65 -11.89 -5.77 -14.06
CA ARG A 65 -12.89 -6.47 -14.86
C ARG A 65 -12.28 -7.49 -15.81
N GLY A 66 -11.14 -7.17 -16.43
CA GLY A 66 -10.39 -8.14 -17.25
C GLY A 66 -9.92 -9.35 -16.43
N LYS A 67 -9.57 -9.14 -15.15
CA LYS A 67 -9.10 -10.18 -14.24
C LYS A 67 -10.21 -10.99 -13.57
N LEU A 68 -11.31 -10.34 -13.18
CA LEU A 68 -12.32 -10.90 -12.27
C LEU A 68 -13.72 -11.01 -12.88
N GLY A 69 -13.95 -10.45 -14.07
CA GLY A 69 -15.27 -10.48 -14.70
C GLY A 69 -16.36 -9.88 -13.79
N LYS A 70 -17.42 -10.65 -13.55
CA LYS A 70 -18.60 -10.23 -12.78
C LYS A 70 -18.31 -10.03 -11.30
N ALA A 71 -17.32 -10.72 -10.74
CA ALA A 71 -16.87 -10.53 -9.36
C ALA A 71 -16.14 -9.19 -9.10
N THR A 72 -16.16 -8.25 -10.05
CA THR A 72 -15.53 -6.93 -9.92
C THR A 72 -16.43 -5.97 -9.17
N ILE A 73 -15.95 -5.49 -8.03
CA ILE A 73 -16.51 -4.33 -7.32
C ILE A 73 -16.13 -3.08 -8.13
N PRO A 74 -17.08 -2.19 -8.45
CA PRO A 74 -16.80 -0.94 -9.16
C PRO A 74 -15.72 -0.11 -8.47
N GLY A 75 -14.93 0.62 -9.25
CA GLY A 75 -13.73 1.28 -8.73
C GLY A 75 -14.01 2.29 -7.63
N ARG A 76 -15.09 3.07 -7.77
CA ARG A 76 -15.52 4.03 -6.73
C ARG A 76 -15.89 3.31 -5.44
N ASP A 77 -16.65 2.22 -5.52
CA ASP A 77 -16.99 1.41 -4.35
C ASP A 77 -15.73 0.79 -3.72
N ARG A 78 -14.73 0.38 -4.52
CA ARG A 78 -13.44 -0.09 -3.96
C ARG A 78 -12.70 1.02 -3.23
N CYS A 79 -12.72 2.26 -3.73
CA CYS A 79 -12.18 3.41 -3.01
C CYS A 79 -12.92 3.64 -1.68
N ASP A 80 -14.25 3.62 -1.69
CA ASP A 80 -15.08 3.80 -0.48
C ASP A 80 -14.82 2.69 0.55
N LEU A 81 -14.68 1.44 0.11
CA LEU A 81 -14.31 0.32 0.99
C LEU A 81 -12.91 0.52 1.60
N CYS A 82 -11.97 1.09 0.84
CA CYS A 82 -10.64 1.40 1.37
C CYS A 82 -10.67 2.51 2.42
N GLU A 83 -11.52 3.53 2.26
CA GLU A 83 -11.70 4.59 3.26
C GLU A 83 -12.29 4.02 4.56
N LEU A 84 -13.35 3.20 4.47
CA LEU A 84 -13.93 2.50 5.63
C LEU A 84 -12.90 1.61 6.35
N ALA A 85 -12.07 0.90 5.59
CA ALA A 85 -11.03 0.05 6.15
C ALA A 85 -9.95 0.88 6.89
N ILE A 86 -9.54 2.02 6.35
CA ILE A 86 -8.60 2.94 7.01
C ILE A 86 -9.20 3.46 8.31
N GLU A 87 -10.41 4.02 8.27
CA GLU A 87 -11.08 4.60 9.44
C GLU A 87 -11.24 3.58 10.58
N GLU A 88 -11.69 2.36 10.24
CA GLU A 88 -11.82 1.29 11.22
C GLU A 88 -10.46 0.84 11.77
N HIS A 89 -9.43 0.76 10.91
CA HIS A 89 -8.08 0.41 11.32
C HIS A 89 -7.52 1.41 12.32
N GLU A 90 -7.54 2.70 11.98
CA GLU A 90 -7.01 3.79 12.81
C GLU A 90 -7.73 3.84 14.17
N ARG A 91 -9.05 3.61 14.18
CA ARG A 91 -9.83 3.48 15.43
C ARG A 91 -9.40 2.27 16.26
N GLN A 92 -9.13 1.12 15.63
CA GLN A 92 -8.71 -0.11 16.32
C GLN A 92 -7.29 -0.01 16.89
N THR A 93 -6.36 0.59 16.15
CA THR A 93 -4.94 0.68 16.52
C THR A 93 -4.58 1.97 17.25
N LYS A 94 -5.49 2.95 17.32
CA LYS A 94 -5.26 4.29 17.88
C LYS A 94 -4.08 5.01 17.22
N THR A 95 -3.85 4.75 15.93
CA THR A 95 -2.85 5.45 15.13
C THR A 95 -3.37 6.81 14.66
N LEU A 96 -2.45 7.75 14.41
CA LEU A 96 -2.79 9.06 13.84
C LEU A 96 -3.05 8.93 12.34
N HIS A 97 -3.96 9.77 11.82
CA HIS A 97 -4.36 9.83 10.41
C HIS A 97 -3.17 10.03 9.46
N TRP A 98 -2.61 8.92 8.95
CA TRP A 98 -1.48 8.94 8.02
C TRP A 98 -1.76 8.16 6.73
N LEU A 99 -2.84 7.38 6.71
CA LEU A 99 -3.27 6.63 5.54
C LEU A 99 -4.35 7.41 4.77
N SER A 100 -4.38 7.24 3.46
CA SER A 100 -5.39 7.84 2.58
C SER A 100 -5.61 7.01 1.33
N VAL A 101 -6.73 7.23 0.65
CA VAL A 101 -7.02 6.59 -0.64
C VAL A 101 -6.67 7.53 -1.79
N SER A 102 -5.86 7.03 -2.72
CA SER A 102 -5.66 7.69 -4.01
C SER A 102 -6.74 7.22 -4.98
N ARG A 103 -7.70 8.10 -5.26
CA ARG A 103 -8.79 7.86 -6.24
C ARG A 103 -8.35 8.08 -7.69
N ALA A 104 -7.12 8.57 -7.90
CA ALA A 104 -6.72 9.12 -9.20
C ALA A 104 -6.73 8.10 -10.34
N GLU A 105 -6.35 6.85 -10.07
CA GLU A 105 -6.36 5.80 -11.08
C GLU A 105 -7.78 5.38 -11.47
N VAL A 106 -8.73 5.45 -10.55
CA VAL A 106 -10.14 5.10 -10.79
C VAL A 106 -10.92 6.24 -11.44
N GLU A 107 -10.71 7.47 -10.99
CA GLU A 107 -11.60 8.59 -11.32
C GLU A 107 -11.09 9.50 -12.44
N TYR A 108 -9.77 9.64 -12.58
CA TYR A 108 -9.19 10.65 -13.49
C TYR A 108 -8.43 10.05 -14.68
N ARG A 109 -8.19 8.73 -14.69
CA ARG A 109 -7.54 8.04 -15.81
C ARG A 109 -8.59 7.49 -16.77
N GLN A 110 -8.30 7.59 -18.07
CA GLN A 110 -9.14 7.04 -19.15
C GLN A 110 -8.97 5.52 -19.35
N GLY A 111 -7.98 4.91 -18.70
CA GLY A 111 -7.67 3.50 -18.85
C GLY A 111 -6.67 3.01 -17.80
N PHE A 112 -6.45 1.70 -17.79
CA PHE A 112 -5.50 1.08 -16.89
C PHE A 112 -4.06 1.48 -17.23
N VAL A 113 -3.31 1.79 -16.19
CA VAL A 113 -1.86 1.92 -16.22
C VAL A 113 -1.29 1.11 -15.07
N ASP A 114 -0.08 0.57 -15.26
CA ASP A 114 0.54 -0.27 -14.24
C ASP A 114 1.08 0.57 -13.05
N PHE A 115 1.54 -0.11 -12.00
CA PHE A 115 2.03 0.51 -10.77
C PHE A 115 3.17 1.52 -10.98
N GLY A 116 4.01 1.33 -12.00
CA GLY A 116 5.11 2.24 -12.34
C GLY A 116 4.62 3.65 -12.68
N PRO A 117 3.83 3.82 -13.76
CA PRO A 117 3.20 5.11 -14.09
C PRO A 117 2.36 5.72 -12.96
N THR A 118 1.66 4.91 -12.16
CA THR A 118 0.91 5.41 -10.99
C THR A 118 1.86 5.98 -9.91
N THR A 119 2.95 5.29 -9.62
CA THR A 119 3.99 5.73 -8.68
C THR A 119 4.64 7.03 -9.13
N GLU A 120 4.99 7.11 -10.40
CA GLU A 120 5.61 8.30 -11.00
C GLU A 120 4.65 9.49 -11.01
N ALA A 121 3.38 9.29 -11.34
CA ALA A 121 2.38 10.35 -11.30
C ALA A 121 2.20 10.92 -9.89
N LEU A 122 2.14 10.06 -8.86
CA LEU A 122 2.07 10.50 -7.47
C LEU A 122 3.32 11.30 -7.07
N ARG A 123 4.50 10.81 -7.45
CA ARG A 123 5.79 11.48 -7.17
C ARG A 123 5.84 12.87 -7.79
N GLN A 124 5.45 12.99 -9.06
CA GLN A 124 5.39 14.28 -9.75
C GLN A 124 4.40 15.22 -9.07
N TYR A 125 3.17 14.75 -8.82
CA TYR A 125 2.12 15.54 -8.18
C TYR A 125 2.56 16.12 -6.82
N LEU A 126 3.08 15.29 -5.92
CA LEU A 126 3.49 15.72 -4.58
C LEU A 126 4.62 16.74 -4.62
N ASN A 127 5.65 16.49 -5.43
CA ASN A 127 6.80 17.40 -5.53
C ASN A 127 6.43 18.70 -6.24
N SER A 128 5.53 18.68 -7.22
CA SER A 128 4.99 19.89 -7.85
C SER A 128 4.17 20.74 -6.87
N ILE A 129 3.33 20.12 -6.04
CA ILE A 129 2.56 20.85 -5.03
C ILE A 129 3.47 21.50 -4.00
N LEU A 130 4.51 20.80 -3.53
CA LEU A 130 5.46 21.37 -2.57
C LEU A 130 6.20 22.58 -3.15
N LEU A 131 6.60 22.50 -4.42
CA LEU A 131 7.22 23.62 -5.12
C LEU A 131 6.28 24.82 -5.23
N VAL A 132 5.03 24.62 -5.66
CA VAL A 132 4.04 25.69 -5.85
C VAL A 132 3.56 26.28 -4.52
N SER A 133 3.45 25.46 -3.47
CA SER A 133 3.06 25.90 -2.13
C SER A 133 4.18 26.57 -1.34
N GLN A 134 5.37 26.75 -1.94
CA GLN A 134 6.57 27.33 -1.31
C GLN A 134 6.97 26.62 -0.01
N ARG A 135 6.60 25.34 0.13
CA ARG A 135 7.00 24.50 1.25
C ARG A 135 8.34 23.84 0.90
N SER A 136 9.42 24.36 1.46
CA SER A 136 10.76 23.83 1.19
C SER A 136 11.08 22.65 2.10
N LEU A 137 11.12 21.44 1.53
CA LEU A 137 11.83 20.32 2.15
C LEU A 137 13.32 20.40 1.79
N LYS A 138 14.17 19.86 2.67
CA LYS A 138 15.61 19.74 2.42
C LYS A 138 15.91 18.94 1.14
N ASN A 139 15.07 17.95 0.84
CA ASN A 139 15.14 17.12 -0.36
C ASN A 139 13.72 16.86 -0.90
N PRO A 140 13.57 16.59 -2.22
CA PRO A 140 12.31 16.14 -2.79
C PRO A 140 11.73 14.91 -2.07
N VAL A 141 10.40 14.81 -2.01
CA VAL A 141 9.72 13.67 -1.41
C VAL A 141 9.93 12.43 -2.27
N TYR A 142 10.33 11.36 -1.62
CA TYR A 142 10.41 10.04 -2.22
C TYR A 142 9.03 9.39 -2.23
N VAL A 143 8.72 8.67 -3.31
CA VAL A 143 7.61 7.71 -3.30
C VAL A 143 8.20 6.31 -3.19
N ILE A 144 7.76 5.57 -2.18
CA ILE A 144 8.16 4.19 -1.96
C ILE A 144 7.00 3.28 -2.36
N TYR A 145 7.16 2.56 -3.48
CA TYR A 145 6.19 1.56 -3.90
C TYR A 145 6.30 0.31 -3.02
N VAL A 146 5.21 -0.10 -2.39
CA VAL A 146 5.15 -1.20 -1.45
C VAL A 146 4.48 -2.41 -2.09
N CYS A 147 5.20 -3.53 -2.15
CA CYS A 147 4.70 -4.79 -2.69
C CYS A 147 5.20 -6.01 -1.90
N GLY A 148 4.51 -7.14 -2.08
CA GLY A 148 4.96 -8.43 -1.54
C GLY A 148 6.06 -9.07 -2.37
N LEU A 149 6.85 -9.92 -1.73
CA LEU A 149 7.93 -10.70 -2.36
C LEU A 149 7.43 -11.55 -3.54
N ASP A 150 6.19 -12.05 -3.47
CA ASP A 150 5.53 -12.77 -4.55
C ASP A 150 5.37 -11.93 -5.83
N HIS A 151 5.06 -10.64 -5.69
CA HIS A 151 4.95 -9.72 -6.83
C HIS A 151 6.33 -9.36 -7.37
N PHE A 152 7.27 -9.01 -6.49
CA PHE A 152 8.65 -8.71 -6.86
C PHE A 152 9.32 -9.85 -7.63
N ASN A 153 9.08 -11.10 -7.23
CA ASN A 153 9.64 -12.27 -7.88
C ASN A 153 9.10 -12.51 -9.29
N LYS A 154 7.85 -12.10 -9.55
CA LYS A 154 7.17 -12.31 -10.84
C LYS A 154 7.29 -11.12 -11.79
N CYS A 155 7.66 -9.94 -11.28
CA CYS A 155 7.62 -8.69 -12.02
C CYS A 155 8.97 -7.97 -11.98
N SER A 156 9.73 -8.07 -13.06
CA SER A 156 11.01 -7.36 -13.20
C SER A 156 10.84 -5.83 -13.22
N ASP A 157 9.64 -5.33 -13.52
CA ASP A 157 9.35 -3.90 -13.55
C ASP A 157 9.47 -3.21 -12.18
N VAL A 158 9.38 -3.95 -11.07
CA VAL A 158 9.67 -3.39 -9.74
C VAL A 158 11.12 -2.95 -9.64
N ARG A 159 12.06 -3.72 -10.20
CA ARG A 159 13.48 -3.34 -10.25
C ARG A 159 13.73 -2.18 -11.18
N ARG A 160 12.99 -2.09 -12.29
CA ARG A 160 13.05 -0.97 -13.23
C ARG A 160 12.57 0.31 -12.57
N LEU A 161 11.42 0.27 -11.90
CA LEU A 161 10.84 1.39 -11.18
C LEU A 161 11.79 1.94 -10.09
N ALA A 162 12.49 1.06 -9.38
CA ALA A 162 13.45 1.48 -8.36
C ALA A 162 14.65 2.28 -8.91
N ARG A 163 14.90 2.28 -10.23
CA ARG A 163 15.95 3.10 -10.85
C ARG A 163 15.52 4.55 -11.06
N GLU A 164 14.23 4.85 -10.96
CA GLU A 164 13.70 6.19 -11.15
C GLU A 164 14.11 7.13 -10.01
N LYS A 165 14.33 8.40 -10.35
CA LYS A 165 14.79 9.40 -9.39
C LYS A 165 13.71 9.66 -8.33
N TYR A 166 14.09 9.64 -7.06
CA TYR A 166 13.18 9.80 -5.92
C TYR A 166 12.09 8.72 -5.83
N VAL A 167 12.37 7.54 -6.40
CA VAL A 167 11.54 6.35 -6.23
C VAL A 167 12.37 5.26 -5.55
N LYS A 168 11.75 4.56 -4.61
CA LYS A 168 12.26 3.29 -4.07
C LYS A 168 11.14 2.26 -4.09
N CYS A 169 11.49 0.98 -3.95
CA CYS A 169 10.50 -0.07 -3.76
C CYS A 169 10.75 -0.80 -2.43
N ALA A 170 9.74 -0.90 -1.59
CA ALA A 170 9.79 -1.76 -0.41
C ALA A 170 9.16 -3.12 -0.74
N VAL A 171 9.94 -4.18 -0.53
CA VAL A 171 9.55 -5.56 -0.80
C VAL A 171 9.41 -6.28 0.53
N ILE A 172 8.19 -6.75 0.80
CA ILE A 172 7.84 -7.38 2.06
C ILE A 172 7.93 -8.89 1.90
N TYR A 173 8.69 -9.54 2.79
CA TYR A 173 8.71 -11.01 2.86
C TYR A 173 7.29 -11.58 2.99
N ARG A 174 7.06 -12.70 2.30
CA ARG A 174 5.88 -13.54 2.49
C ARG A 174 6.31 -14.95 2.80
N LYS A 175 5.63 -15.59 3.75
CA LYS A 175 5.88 -16.99 4.10
C LYS A 175 5.76 -17.83 2.83
N GLU A 176 6.63 -18.84 2.69
CA GLU A 176 6.66 -19.75 1.54
C GLU A 176 7.12 -19.12 0.22
N CYS A 177 7.53 -17.84 0.21
CA CYS A 177 8.17 -17.22 -0.94
C CYS A 177 9.70 -17.29 -0.83
N ASP A 178 10.36 -17.64 -1.93
CA ASP A 178 11.81 -17.68 -2.04
C ASP A 178 12.43 -16.28 -2.15
N GLU A 179 13.52 -16.05 -1.40
CA GLU A 179 14.29 -14.81 -1.33
C GLU A 179 15.45 -14.78 -2.34
N GLN A 180 15.60 -15.77 -3.23
CA GLN A 180 16.70 -15.85 -4.20
C GLN A 180 16.87 -14.59 -5.06
N ASN A 181 15.80 -13.85 -5.30
CA ASN A 181 15.84 -12.59 -6.04
C ASN A 181 16.27 -11.39 -5.19
N ILE A 182 16.04 -11.45 -3.88
CA ILE A 182 16.53 -10.48 -2.90
C ILE A 182 18.02 -10.68 -2.67
N SER A 183 18.50 -11.92 -2.56
CA SER A 183 19.93 -12.21 -2.36
C SER A 183 20.83 -11.80 -3.53
N LYS A 184 20.25 -11.54 -4.71
CA LYS A 184 20.93 -11.01 -5.89
C LYS A 184 20.98 -9.48 -5.93
N LEU A 185 20.39 -8.79 -4.95
CA LEU A 185 20.40 -7.33 -4.91
C LEU A 185 21.74 -6.81 -4.38
N ASP A 186 22.22 -5.74 -5.01
CA ASP A 186 23.37 -4.98 -4.53
C ASP A 186 22.94 -4.03 -3.40
N GLU A 187 23.87 -3.71 -2.48
CA GLU A 187 23.63 -2.80 -1.36
C GLU A 187 23.23 -1.37 -1.80
N SER A 188 23.69 -0.94 -2.99
CA SER A 188 23.30 0.34 -3.59
C SER A 188 21.91 0.34 -4.22
N SER A 189 21.21 -0.80 -4.23
CA SER A 189 19.90 -0.88 -4.83
C SER A 189 18.87 -0.02 -4.11
N ASN A 190 17.97 0.59 -4.87
CA ASN A 190 16.82 1.33 -4.33
C ASN A 190 15.68 0.40 -3.88
N ILE A 191 15.99 -0.86 -3.58
CA ILE A 191 15.07 -1.84 -3.05
C ILE A 191 15.28 -1.94 -1.54
N ILE A 192 14.22 -1.71 -0.78
CA ILE A 192 14.19 -1.86 0.67
C ILE A 192 13.54 -3.21 0.97
N TYR A 193 14.31 -4.15 1.50
CA TYR A 193 13.76 -5.45 1.86
C TYR A 193 13.29 -5.46 3.32
N VAL A 194 12.04 -5.88 3.57
CA VAL A 194 11.43 -5.94 4.91
C VAL A 194 11.26 -7.40 5.34
N PRO A 195 12.22 -7.95 6.12
CA PRO A 195 12.28 -9.36 6.49
C PRO A 195 11.21 -9.74 7.53
N LEU A 196 10.93 -11.04 7.67
CA LEU A 196 10.00 -11.54 8.69
C LEU A 196 10.53 -11.25 10.10
N ASP A 197 9.87 -10.33 10.78
CA ASP A 197 10.06 -10.11 12.21
C ASP A 197 9.15 -11.05 13.04
N ASP A 198 9.53 -11.34 14.28
CA ASP A 198 8.80 -12.26 15.18
C ASP A 198 7.36 -11.80 15.43
N ASP A 199 7.13 -10.49 15.52
CA ASP A 199 5.81 -9.86 15.62
C ASP A 199 4.87 -10.23 14.45
N ARG A 200 5.42 -10.62 13.30
CA ARG A 200 4.64 -10.95 12.08
C ARG A 200 4.22 -12.40 11.99
N LYS A 201 4.76 -13.30 12.83
CA LYS A 201 4.37 -14.72 12.81
C LYS A 201 2.86 -14.92 13.04
N ASN A 202 2.23 -13.96 13.72
CA ASN A 202 0.81 -13.98 14.05
C ASN A 202 -0.06 -13.10 13.14
N LEU A 203 0.52 -12.37 12.18
CA LEU A 203 -0.26 -11.58 11.24
C LEU A 203 -0.94 -12.49 10.23
N ILE A 204 -2.24 -12.29 10.06
CA ILE A 204 -3.05 -13.05 9.12
C ILE A 204 -2.77 -12.53 7.70
N ASP A 205 -2.03 -13.31 6.91
CA ASP A 205 -1.84 -13.06 5.48
C ASP A 205 -2.89 -13.84 4.66
N ILE A 206 -3.64 -13.11 3.85
CA ILE A 206 -4.72 -13.65 3.04
C ILE A 206 -4.84 -12.82 1.76
N SER A 207 -5.14 -13.48 0.65
CA SER A 207 -5.38 -12.81 -0.62
C SER A 207 -6.85 -12.40 -0.77
N SER A 208 -7.13 -11.36 -1.56
CA SER A 208 -8.51 -11.01 -1.89
C SER A 208 -9.25 -12.15 -2.61
N THR A 209 -8.53 -13.02 -3.34
CA THR A 209 -9.12 -14.23 -3.95
C THR A 209 -9.66 -15.18 -2.91
N GLU A 210 -8.92 -15.41 -1.83
CA GLU A 210 -9.38 -16.27 -0.74
C GLU A 210 -10.55 -15.63 0.03
N ILE A 211 -10.56 -14.31 0.20
CA ILE A 211 -11.70 -13.59 0.79
C ILE A 211 -12.97 -13.77 -0.04
N ARG A 212 -12.90 -13.64 -1.37
CA ARG A 212 -14.06 -13.86 -2.25
C ARG A 212 -14.61 -15.29 -2.13
N ARG A 213 -13.72 -16.28 -2.19
CA ARG A 213 -14.10 -17.70 -2.00
C ARG A 213 -14.77 -17.97 -0.66
N ARG A 214 -14.31 -17.30 0.41
CA ARG A 214 -14.93 -17.42 1.74
C ARG A 214 -16.26 -16.68 1.81
N TRP A 215 -16.39 -15.53 1.16
CA TRP A 215 -17.66 -14.80 1.07
C TRP A 215 -18.76 -15.65 0.45
N GLU A 216 -18.47 -16.35 -0.65
CA GLU A 216 -19.43 -17.26 -1.30
C GLU A 216 -19.95 -18.36 -0.36
N LYS A 217 -19.12 -18.81 0.59
CA LYS A 217 -19.45 -19.88 1.53
C LYS A 217 -20.09 -19.37 2.83
N SER A 218 -19.55 -18.30 3.40
CA SER A 218 -19.98 -17.72 4.67
C SER A 218 -19.50 -16.25 4.80
N PRO A 219 -20.33 -15.27 4.41
CA PRO A 219 -19.99 -13.85 4.48
C PRO A 219 -19.64 -13.32 5.88
N HIS A 220 -20.08 -14.01 6.94
CA HIS A 220 -19.88 -13.57 8.33
C HIS A 220 -18.48 -13.95 8.87
N ASP A 221 -17.80 -14.90 8.24
CA ASP A 221 -16.53 -15.44 8.71
C ASP A 221 -15.31 -14.68 8.16
N ILE A 222 -15.52 -13.61 7.38
CA ILE A 222 -14.43 -12.85 6.77
C ILE A 222 -14.01 -11.58 7.52
N SER A 223 -14.75 -11.16 8.55
CA SER A 223 -14.46 -9.92 9.30
C SER A 223 -13.09 -9.94 9.99
N GLN A 224 -12.56 -11.12 10.33
CA GLN A 224 -11.20 -11.30 10.84
C GLN A 224 -10.11 -11.03 9.79
N PHE A 225 -10.42 -11.25 8.50
CA PHE A 225 -9.49 -11.08 7.37
C PHE A 225 -9.54 -9.66 6.79
N THR A 226 -10.69 -9.01 6.90
CA THR A 226 -10.92 -7.61 6.50
C THR A 226 -11.41 -6.79 7.69
N TYR A 227 -12.32 -5.85 7.48
CA TYR A 227 -12.90 -4.94 8.47
C TYR A 227 -14.42 -5.13 8.51
N THR A 228 -15.02 -4.94 9.68
CA THR A 228 -16.47 -5.13 9.84
C THR A 228 -17.24 -4.13 8.99
N SER A 229 -16.80 -2.88 8.94
CA SER A 229 -17.32 -1.82 8.06
C SER A 229 -17.29 -2.20 6.57
N VAL A 230 -16.22 -2.87 6.12
CA VAL A 230 -16.11 -3.38 4.75
C VAL A 230 -17.14 -4.47 4.49
N VAL A 231 -17.30 -5.41 5.43
CA VAL A 231 -18.30 -6.49 5.35
C VAL A 231 -19.72 -5.92 5.30
N ASP A 232 -20.03 -4.96 6.17
CA ASP A 232 -21.35 -4.34 6.25
C ASP A 232 -21.66 -3.56 4.97
N ARG A 233 -20.68 -2.84 4.41
CA ARG A 233 -20.84 -2.15 3.14
C ARG A 233 -21.10 -3.13 2.00
N LEU A 234 -20.32 -4.21 1.89
CA LEU A 234 -20.53 -5.25 0.86
C LEU A 234 -21.94 -5.87 0.95
N LYS A 235 -22.44 -6.12 2.17
CA LYS A 235 -23.83 -6.58 2.39
C LYS A 235 -24.84 -5.54 1.95
N SER A 236 -24.64 -4.27 2.31
CA SER A 236 -25.57 -3.18 1.94
C SER A 236 -25.67 -2.97 0.42
N MET A 237 -24.62 -3.32 -0.32
CA MET A 237 -24.58 -3.27 -1.78
C MET A 237 -25.26 -4.47 -2.44
N ASN A 238 -25.70 -5.48 -1.67
CA ASN A 238 -26.12 -6.80 -2.17
C ASN A 238 -25.08 -7.41 -3.14
N PHE A 239 -23.80 -7.26 -2.83
CA PHE A 239 -22.73 -7.67 -3.74
C PHE A 239 -22.46 -9.18 -3.64
N HIS A 240 -22.39 -9.84 -4.80
CA HIS A 240 -22.04 -11.26 -4.93
C HIS A 240 -20.79 -11.41 -5.81
N PHE A 241 -19.84 -12.22 -5.35
CA PHE A 241 -18.66 -12.58 -6.14
C PHE A 241 -19.03 -13.79 -7.00
N ASP A 242 -19.82 -13.58 -8.06
CA ASP A 242 -20.21 -14.62 -9.04
C ASP A 242 -19.18 -14.79 -10.17
#